data_AF-A0A9W6TDG1-F1
#
_entry.id   AF-A0A9W6TDG1-F1
#
_cell.length_a   1.000
_cell.length_b   1.000
_cell.length_c   1.000
_cell.angle_alpha   90.00
_cell.angle_beta   90.00
_cell.angle_gamma   90.00
#
_symmetry.space_group_name_H-M   'P 1'
#
loop_
_entity.id
_entity.type
_entity.pdbx_description
1 polymer ?
#
loop_
_entity_poly.entity_id
_entity_poly.type
_entity_poly.pdbx_seq_one_letter_code
_entity_poly.pdbx_strand_id
1 'polypeptide(L)'
;MNAPPALPTDSLTENLYIDAAGLEAYERHSGHEFEVSKLVAGSPSDVFDKWLCDVWLAGGEQVKEGVGRGLLGSVRRVPLGVEEEILSAGLPDEVAEEHHASPRIPSICYRVRNPGPFPLESHLALVRFIDAASIPDSRRGMRRSHLDPSRYADAQAFEDYQRHVGQELVVSDCVVGSPSEVFDAWLEEVWLAGGSELHEGHGRGYVGHVRQAPLGIEEEILSVGLPIDKPVDSDGGRPSLAAARRDRSKIPSICYKMRKFGLLPMQNHLAFVQFVDVAASPESTPATLVIWSLKTEPTALGQYVNAKSSTSVFTPTISLPCLIFNQSTSGIAIFPSTMADRYVDAAGFDAYAESDGQELALTQLVSASVEDAYDAWLRMEWVGRGSTLKPGEGRGLVGHRRLVSLGVEEQILSAGPPDGSDRIPSVRYSIRKSGPLLLSDHVALVQFVADSTAPPSQPKTLILWNSKLTPSTVGSVLLCGGSISRLVLRSVLSRSLQEIAAAFPQK
;
A
#
# COMPACT_ATOMS: atom_id res chain seq x y z
N MET A 1 25.22 53.60 -10.58
CA MET A 1 24.19 52.55 -10.41
C MET A 1 24.89 51.35 -9.79
N ASN A 2 24.68 51.14 -8.50
CA ASN A 2 25.29 50.02 -7.77
C ASN A 2 24.37 48.82 -7.90
N ALA A 3 24.92 47.67 -8.33
CA ALA A 3 24.19 46.41 -8.36
C ALA A 3 23.72 46.04 -6.94
N PRO A 4 22.52 45.47 -6.78
CA PRO A 4 22.04 45.03 -5.47
C PRO A 4 22.93 43.88 -4.97
N PRO A 5 23.20 43.80 -3.66
CA PRO A 5 23.98 42.70 -3.09
C PRO A 5 23.21 41.39 -3.24
N ALA A 6 23.91 40.35 -3.66
CA ALA A 6 23.38 38.99 -3.70
C ALA A 6 22.96 38.57 -2.28
N LEU A 7 21.73 38.04 -2.14
CA LEU A 7 21.25 37.45 -0.89
C LEU A 7 22.10 36.22 -0.55
N PRO A 8 22.39 35.96 0.74
CA PRO A 8 23.10 34.76 1.14
C PRO A 8 22.23 33.54 0.86
N THR A 9 22.69 32.65 -0.01
CA THR A 9 22.18 31.28 -0.12
C THR A 9 22.47 30.56 1.20
N ASP A 10 21.42 30.08 1.85
CA ASP A 10 21.42 29.46 3.17
C ASP A 10 22.18 28.12 3.12
N SER A 11 23.51 28.14 3.23
CA SER A 11 24.43 26.99 3.09
C SER A 11 24.37 25.96 4.23
N LEU A 12 23.30 26.00 5.04
CA LEU A 12 23.12 25.14 6.20
C LEU A 12 22.47 23.78 5.85
N THR A 13 21.80 23.66 4.70
CA THR A 13 21.13 22.41 4.28
C THR A 13 22.07 21.40 3.64
N GLU A 14 23.09 21.83 2.89
CA GLU A 14 24.03 20.92 2.22
C GLU A 14 24.86 20.06 3.20
N ASN A 15 25.09 20.55 4.42
CA ASN A 15 25.89 19.84 5.43
C ASN A 15 25.09 18.78 6.22
N LEU A 16 23.77 18.69 6.01
CA LEU A 16 22.92 17.78 6.77
C LEU A 16 22.80 16.39 6.13
N TYR A 17 23.17 16.24 4.86
CA TYR A 17 22.98 15.01 4.10
C TYR A 17 24.32 14.33 3.82
N ILE A 18 24.32 13.00 3.86
CA ILE A 18 25.51 12.21 3.49
C ILE A 18 25.73 12.27 1.96
N ASP A 19 24.65 12.43 1.21
CA ASP A 19 24.64 12.45 -0.25
C ASP A 19 24.28 13.84 -0.81
N ALA A 20 25.25 14.76 -0.74
CA ALA A 20 25.07 16.10 -1.28
C ALA A 20 24.79 16.09 -2.79
N ALA A 21 25.39 15.16 -3.54
CA ALA A 21 25.20 15.06 -4.99
C ALA A 21 23.78 14.61 -5.35
N GLY A 22 23.23 13.62 -4.64
CA GLY A 22 21.85 13.17 -4.82
C GLY A 22 20.82 14.24 -4.45
N LEU A 23 21.06 14.96 -3.36
CA LEU A 23 20.23 16.08 -2.96
C LEU A 23 20.27 17.20 -4.01
N GLU A 24 21.46 17.57 -4.47
CA GLU A 24 21.62 18.63 -5.48
C GLU A 24 20.99 18.25 -6.82
N ALA A 25 21.08 16.97 -7.21
CA ALA A 25 20.37 16.44 -8.37
C ALA A 25 18.85 16.52 -8.19
N TYR A 26 18.36 16.22 -6.98
CA TYR A 26 16.95 16.31 -6.61
C TYR A 26 16.43 17.75 -6.62
N GLU A 27 17.14 18.69 -6.01
CA GLU A 27 16.75 20.11 -5.94
C GLU A 27 16.78 20.81 -7.30
N ARG A 28 17.66 20.39 -8.22
CA ARG A 28 17.70 20.90 -9.60
C ARG A 28 16.59 20.35 -10.48
N HIS A 29 15.90 19.29 -10.04
CA HIS A 29 14.87 18.64 -10.84
C HIS A 29 13.60 19.49 -10.88
N SER A 30 13.20 19.91 -12.09
CA SER A 30 11.95 20.63 -12.29
C SER A 30 10.78 19.64 -12.37
N GLY A 31 9.83 19.72 -11.45
CA GLY A 31 8.67 18.83 -11.45
C GLY A 31 7.68 19.12 -10.33
N HIS A 32 6.63 18.29 -10.26
CA HIS A 32 5.73 18.28 -9.11
C HIS A 32 6.36 17.41 -8.02
N GLU A 33 6.76 18.05 -6.92
CA GLU A 33 7.24 17.35 -5.73
C GLU A 33 6.08 16.89 -4.85
N PHE A 34 6.16 15.65 -4.36
CA PHE A 34 5.31 15.13 -3.29
C PHE A 34 6.18 14.35 -2.30
N GLU A 35 5.81 14.41 -1.02
CA GLU A 35 6.54 13.76 0.06
C GLU A 35 5.66 12.68 0.69
N VAL A 36 6.22 11.48 0.84
CA VAL A 36 5.61 10.39 1.60
C VAL A 36 6.57 10.02 2.73
N SER A 37 6.07 10.04 3.96
CA SER A 37 6.84 9.65 5.15
C SER A 37 6.19 8.44 5.82
N LYS A 38 7.02 7.59 6.42
CA LYS A 38 6.56 6.40 7.16
C LYS A 38 7.45 6.17 8.36
N LEU A 39 6.84 6.08 9.54
CA LEU A 39 7.54 5.68 10.76
C LEU A 39 7.76 4.16 10.75
N VAL A 40 9.00 3.75 10.93
CA VAL A 40 9.42 2.34 10.93
C VAL A 40 10.32 2.05 12.13
N ALA A 41 10.29 0.82 12.62
CA ALA A 41 11.12 0.40 13.75
C ALA A 41 12.51 -0.02 13.26
N GLY A 42 13.55 0.44 13.97
CA GLY A 42 14.95 0.15 13.66
C GLY A 42 15.81 1.41 13.71
N SER A 43 17.14 1.26 13.76
CA SER A 43 18.03 2.40 13.52
C SER A 43 17.94 2.84 12.06
N PRO A 44 18.26 4.11 11.72
CA PRO A 44 18.31 4.54 10.32
C PRO A 44 19.17 3.63 9.43
N SER A 45 20.24 3.05 10.00
CA SER A 45 21.12 2.10 9.31
C SER A 45 20.42 0.77 9.00
N ASP A 46 19.75 0.17 9.99
CA ASP A 46 19.02 -1.09 9.78
C ASP A 46 17.87 -0.91 8.78
N VAL A 47 17.18 0.22 8.88
CA VAL A 47 16.07 0.57 7.98
C VAL A 47 16.60 0.82 6.56
N PHE A 48 17.75 1.47 6.41
CA PHE A 48 18.41 1.66 5.12
C PHE A 48 18.70 0.32 4.43
N ASP A 49 19.35 -0.62 5.14
CA ASP A 49 19.66 -1.94 4.59
C ASP A 49 18.39 -2.74 4.28
N LYS A 50 17.42 -2.70 5.18
CA LYS A 50 16.13 -3.35 4.98
C LYS A 50 15.39 -2.77 3.79
N TRP A 51 15.46 -1.46 3.55
CA TRP A 51 14.86 -0.83 2.39
C TRP A 51 15.54 -1.30 1.09
N LEU A 52 16.87 -1.39 1.06
CA LEU A 52 17.57 -1.95 -0.11
C LEU A 52 17.18 -3.40 -0.38
N CYS A 53 17.10 -4.24 0.65
CA CYS A 53 16.72 -5.64 0.48
C CYS A 53 15.24 -5.81 0.09
N ASP A 54 14.32 -5.27 0.90
CA ASP A 54 12.89 -5.55 0.81
C ASP A 54 12.20 -4.68 -0.23
N VAL A 55 12.68 -3.45 -0.42
CA VAL A 55 12.10 -2.53 -1.40
C VAL A 55 12.89 -2.61 -2.69
N TRP A 56 14.19 -2.32 -2.70
CA TRP A 56 14.96 -2.24 -3.95
C TRP A 56 15.10 -3.59 -4.66
N LEU A 57 15.77 -4.56 -4.01
CA LEU A 57 16.11 -5.85 -4.59
C LEU A 57 14.91 -6.79 -4.74
N ALA A 58 14.02 -6.86 -3.74
CA ALA A 58 12.84 -7.72 -3.81
C ALA A 58 11.68 -7.10 -4.61
N GLY A 59 11.68 -5.78 -4.82
CA GLY A 59 10.60 -5.06 -5.49
C GLY A 59 10.63 -5.11 -7.02
N GLY A 60 11.66 -5.69 -7.64
CA GLY A 60 11.77 -5.80 -9.09
C GLY A 60 12.84 -6.78 -9.55
N GLU A 61 12.86 -7.08 -10.85
CA GLU A 61 13.91 -7.86 -11.48
C GLU A 61 15.19 -7.03 -11.55
N GLN A 62 16.31 -7.53 -11.01
CA GLN A 62 17.57 -6.80 -11.10
C GLN A 62 18.13 -6.87 -12.52
N VAL A 63 18.20 -5.72 -13.20
CA VAL A 63 18.71 -5.59 -14.58
C VAL A 63 20.22 -5.37 -14.59
N LYS A 64 20.72 -4.62 -13.60
CA LYS A 64 22.14 -4.32 -13.42
C LYS A 64 22.48 -4.27 -11.94
N GLU A 65 23.51 -5.01 -11.54
CA GLU A 65 24.06 -4.94 -10.19
C GLU A 65 24.71 -3.58 -9.94
N GLY A 66 24.50 -3.05 -8.73
CA GLY A 66 25.15 -1.84 -8.27
C GLY A 66 26.44 -2.13 -7.50
N VAL A 67 27.16 -1.07 -7.13
CA VAL A 67 28.43 -1.18 -6.40
C VAL A 67 28.26 -0.74 -4.94
N GLY A 68 28.87 -1.50 -4.04
CA GLY A 68 28.94 -1.20 -2.61
C GLY A 68 27.60 -1.40 -1.88
N ARG A 69 27.59 -1.04 -0.59
CA ARG A 69 26.42 -1.20 0.29
C ARG A 69 25.19 -0.45 -0.24
N GLY A 70 25.39 0.70 -0.86
CA GLY A 70 24.32 1.55 -1.40
C GLY A 70 23.83 1.14 -2.79
N LEU A 71 24.40 0.08 -3.38
CA LEU A 71 24.07 -0.41 -4.72
C LEU A 71 24.12 0.69 -5.79
N LEU A 72 25.15 1.54 -5.75
CA LEU A 72 25.30 2.67 -6.66
C LEU A 72 25.31 2.20 -8.12
N GLY A 73 24.46 2.81 -8.95
CA GLY A 73 24.30 2.45 -10.36
C GLY A 73 23.57 1.13 -10.60
N SER A 74 22.97 0.53 -9.56
CA SER A 74 22.07 -0.62 -9.73
C SER A 74 20.84 -0.19 -10.52
N VAL A 75 20.43 -1.05 -11.46
CA VAL A 75 19.19 -0.89 -12.22
C VAL A 75 18.27 -2.06 -11.89
N ARG A 76 17.02 -1.75 -11.56
CA ARG A 76 15.97 -2.76 -11.41
C ARG A 76 14.82 -2.47 -12.37
N ARG A 77 14.09 -3.50 -12.76
CA ARG A 77 12.85 -3.42 -13.51
C ARG A 77 11.70 -3.83 -12.62
N VAL A 78 10.84 -2.89 -12.28
CA VAL A 78 9.62 -3.13 -11.48
C VAL A 78 8.46 -3.52 -12.42
N PRO A 79 7.29 -3.95 -11.89
CA PRO A 79 6.14 -4.29 -12.73
C PRO A 79 5.81 -3.21 -13.76
N LEU A 80 5.24 -3.65 -14.88
CA LEU A 80 4.98 -2.80 -16.07
C LEU A 80 6.24 -2.34 -16.81
N GLY A 81 7.41 -2.91 -16.51
CA GLY A 81 8.63 -2.69 -17.29
C GLY A 81 9.32 -1.35 -17.01
N VAL A 82 8.96 -0.68 -15.91
CA VAL A 82 9.64 0.53 -15.46
C VAL A 82 11.03 0.18 -14.97
N GLU A 83 12.06 0.85 -15.47
CA GLU A 83 13.44 0.67 -15.02
C GLU A 83 13.90 1.85 -14.18
N GLU A 84 14.38 1.56 -12.98
CA GLU A 84 14.84 2.53 -11.99
C GLU A 84 16.33 2.35 -11.71
N GLU A 85 17.07 3.45 -11.54
CA GLU A 85 18.51 3.45 -11.28
C GLU A 85 18.86 4.26 -10.04
N ILE A 86 19.63 3.66 -9.11
CA ILE A 86 20.24 4.38 -7.99
C ILE A 86 21.34 5.30 -8.51
N LEU A 87 21.14 6.60 -8.38
CA LEU A 87 22.10 7.62 -8.77
C LEU A 87 23.14 7.88 -7.71
N SER A 88 22.73 7.80 -6.45
CA SER A 88 23.58 8.10 -5.30
C SER A 88 22.97 7.54 -4.02
N ALA A 89 23.85 7.22 -3.07
CA ALA A 89 23.47 6.62 -1.79
C ALA A 89 24.40 7.14 -0.69
N GLY A 90 23.83 7.92 0.22
CA GLY A 90 24.48 8.39 1.43
C GLY A 90 24.39 7.32 2.50
N LEU A 91 25.47 6.56 2.70
CA LEU A 91 25.51 5.45 3.65
C LEU A 91 25.52 5.96 5.09
N PRO A 92 24.78 5.32 6.02
CA PRO A 92 24.92 5.63 7.44
C PRO A 92 26.37 5.40 7.86
N ASP A 93 27.04 6.43 8.38
CA ASP A 93 28.43 6.32 8.82
C ASP A 93 28.57 5.23 9.88
N GLU A 94 29.36 4.19 9.57
CA GLU A 94 29.88 3.27 10.56
C GLU A 94 31.07 3.96 11.24
N VAL A 95 30.78 4.74 12.29
CA VAL A 95 31.78 5.17 13.29
C VAL A 95 32.84 6.14 12.74
N ALA A 96 32.47 7.38 12.42
CA ALA A 96 33.44 8.47 12.49
C ALA A 96 33.68 8.82 13.97
N GLU A 97 34.80 8.36 14.55
CA GLU A 97 35.22 8.68 15.92
C GLU A 97 35.52 10.19 16.16
N GLU A 98 35.29 11.06 15.18
CA GLU A 98 35.55 12.49 15.29
C GLU A 98 34.36 13.23 15.95
N HIS A 99 34.56 13.59 17.22
CA HIS A 99 33.60 14.12 18.19
C HIS A 99 32.83 15.43 17.88
N HIS A 100 32.78 15.92 16.64
CA HIS A 100 32.11 17.21 16.34
C HIS A 100 31.30 17.28 15.03
N ALA A 101 31.16 16.20 14.26
CA ALA A 101 30.32 16.23 13.07
C ALA A 101 28.83 16.13 13.43
N SER A 102 28.00 17.03 12.91
CA SER A 102 26.54 16.92 13.02
C SER A 102 26.07 15.61 12.38
N PRO A 103 25.09 14.89 12.98
CA PRO A 103 24.60 13.64 12.42
C PRO A 103 24.05 13.90 11.03
N ARG A 104 24.67 13.27 10.03
CA ARG A 104 24.25 13.37 8.64
C ARG A 104 23.13 12.36 8.37
N ILE A 105 22.18 12.71 7.53
CA ILE A 105 21.02 11.89 7.21
C ILE A 105 21.38 10.90 6.08
N PRO A 106 21.29 9.58 6.31
CA PRO A 106 21.40 8.59 5.25
C PRO A 106 20.28 8.77 4.23
N SER A 107 20.60 8.60 2.95
CA SER A 107 19.64 8.83 1.87
C SER A 107 19.97 8.05 0.62
N ILE A 108 18.96 7.83 -0.23
CA ILE A 108 19.10 7.20 -1.56
C ILE A 108 18.39 8.09 -2.56
N CYS A 109 19.10 8.48 -3.62
CA CYS A 109 18.51 9.15 -4.77
C CYS A 109 18.45 8.18 -5.95
N TYR A 110 17.26 8.01 -6.54
CA TYR A 110 17.09 7.16 -7.71
C TYR A 110 16.21 7.84 -8.76
N ARG A 111 16.41 7.47 -10.03
CA ARG A 111 15.64 7.98 -11.17
C ARG A 111 14.95 6.85 -11.92
N VAL A 112 13.85 7.17 -12.59
CA VAL A 112 13.27 6.30 -13.63
C VAL A 112 14.01 6.55 -14.93
N ARG A 113 14.65 5.51 -15.47
CA ARG A 113 15.35 5.54 -16.77
C ARG A 113 14.43 5.16 -17.92
N ASN A 114 13.58 4.17 -17.68
CA ASN A 114 12.57 3.72 -18.63
C ASN A 114 11.22 3.77 -17.90
N PRO A 115 10.30 4.66 -18.29
CA PRO A 115 9.03 4.79 -17.59
C PRO A 115 8.03 3.68 -17.96
N GLY A 116 8.41 2.71 -18.79
CA GLY A 116 7.49 1.66 -19.22
C GLY A 116 6.28 2.26 -19.95
N PRO A 117 5.03 1.85 -19.64
CA PRO A 117 3.83 2.43 -20.24
C PRO A 117 3.45 3.77 -19.63
N PHE A 118 4.13 4.24 -18.57
CA PHE A 118 3.76 5.48 -17.91
C PHE A 118 4.24 6.68 -18.74
N PRO A 119 3.39 7.70 -18.93
CA PRO A 119 3.78 8.92 -19.60
C PRO A 119 4.56 9.79 -18.59
N LEU A 120 5.80 9.44 -18.29
CA LEU A 120 6.68 10.24 -17.43
C LEU A 120 7.85 10.77 -18.28
N GLU A 121 7.97 12.09 -18.40
CA GLU A 121 9.14 12.71 -19.05
C GLU A 121 10.40 12.49 -18.23
N SER A 122 10.27 12.62 -16.91
CA SER A 122 11.34 12.36 -15.95
C SER A 122 10.77 12.16 -14.55
N HIS A 123 11.36 11.25 -13.79
CA HIS A 123 11.02 11.02 -12.39
C HIS A 123 12.29 10.82 -11.58
N LEU A 124 12.35 11.50 -10.45
CA LEU A 124 13.46 11.46 -9.51
C LEU A 124 12.88 11.37 -8.09
N ALA A 125 13.44 10.47 -7.29
CA ALA A 125 13.00 10.22 -5.94
C ALA A 125 14.17 10.27 -4.96
N LEU A 126 13.95 10.90 -3.81
CA LEU A 126 14.91 10.99 -2.71
C LEU A 126 14.33 10.35 -1.45
N VAL A 127 14.90 9.22 -1.05
CA VAL A 127 14.53 8.50 0.17
C VAL A 127 15.46 8.95 1.30
N ARG A 128 14.90 9.33 2.44
CA ARG A 128 15.66 9.82 3.62
C ARG A 128 15.38 8.94 4.82
N PHE A 129 16.42 8.54 5.54
CA PHE A 129 16.32 7.68 6.72
C PHE A 129 16.61 8.51 7.97
N ILE A 130 15.56 9.01 8.60
CA ILE A 130 15.68 9.97 9.70
C ILE A 130 15.40 9.26 11.02
N ASP A 131 16.30 9.40 11.99
CA ASP A 131 16.02 8.94 13.35
C ASP A 131 14.92 9.83 13.96
N ALA A 132 13.79 9.21 14.30
CA ALA A 132 12.66 9.91 14.90
C ALA A 132 13.05 10.61 16.23
N ALA A 133 14.04 10.08 16.95
CA ALA A 133 14.54 10.67 18.19
C ALA A 133 15.48 11.86 17.93
N SER A 134 16.13 11.93 16.77
CA SER A 134 17.00 13.05 16.40
C SER A 134 16.23 14.28 15.94
N ILE A 135 14.89 14.20 15.86
CA ILE A 135 14.02 15.32 15.55
C ILE A 135 13.78 16.11 16.84
N PRO A 136 14.36 17.32 17.01
CA PRO A 136 14.18 18.12 18.23
C PRO A 136 12.70 18.29 18.58
N ASP A 137 12.32 18.37 19.86
CA ASP A 137 10.91 18.54 20.26
C ASP A 137 10.25 19.80 19.68
N SER A 138 11.02 20.87 19.43
CA SER A 138 10.59 22.07 18.70
C SER A 138 10.45 21.89 17.18
N ARG A 139 10.95 20.77 16.65
CA ARG A 139 10.88 20.29 15.26
C ARG A 139 10.14 18.95 15.14
N ARG A 140 9.50 18.43 16.21
CA ARG A 140 8.69 17.19 16.16
C ARG A 140 7.43 17.38 15.29
N GLY A 141 7.08 18.62 14.98
CA GLY A 141 6.54 18.96 13.67
C GLY A 141 7.67 18.88 12.65
N MET A 142 7.99 17.66 12.21
CA MET A 142 8.94 17.35 11.13
C MET A 142 8.79 18.47 10.10
N ARG A 143 9.84 19.29 9.93
CA ARG A 143 9.81 20.59 9.24
C ARG A 143 8.87 20.45 8.06
N ARG A 144 7.60 20.85 8.25
CA ARG A 144 6.54 20.62 7.26
C ARG A 144 7.16 21.18 6.02
N SER A 145 7.45 20.35 5.01
CA SER A 145 7.69 20.90 3.69
C SER A 145 6.51 21.85 3.53
N HIS A 146 6.80 23.15 3.51
CA HIS A 146 5.79 24.19 3.44
C HIS A 146 5.29 24.06 2.00
N LEU A 147 4.53 22.98 1.74
CA LEU A 147 3.70 22.83 0.58
C LEU A 147 2.88 24.09 0.63
N ASP A 148 3.16 24.95 -0.33
CA ASP A 148 2.56 26.26 -0.39
C ASP A 148 1.04 26.06 -0.43
N PRO A 149 0.29 26.48 0.60
CA PRO A 149 -1.16 26.30 0.63
C PRO A 149 -1.83 26.90 -0.61
N SER A 150 -1.19 27.87 -1.26
CA SER A 150 -1.67 28.49 -2.50
C SER A 150 -1.80 27.52 -3.67
N ARG A 151 -1.16 26.33 -3.60
CA ARG A 151 -1.28 25.27 -4.61
C ARG A 151 -2.57 24.49 -4.50
N TYR A 152 -3.35 24.64 -3.43
CA TYR A 152 -4.60 23.91 -3.26
C TYR A 152 -5.79 24.77 -3.68
N ALA A 153 -6.80 24.13 -4.26
CA ALA A 153 -8.08 24.78 -4.55
C ALA A 153 -8.74 25.28 -3.27
N ASP A 154 -8.57 24.56 -2.16
CA ASP A 154 -8.92 24.97 -0.81
C ASP A 154 -7.69 25.02 0.10
N ALA A 155 -7.00 26.18 0.09
CA ALA A 155 -5.80 26.41 0.88
C ALA A 155 -6.05 26.32 2.39
N GLN A 156 -7.23 26.77 2.85
CA GLN A 156 -7.55 26.77 4.28
C GLN A 156 -7.71 25.36 4.82
N ALA A 157 -8.36 24.48 4.06
CA ALA A 157 -8.50 23.08 4.41
C ALA A 157 -7.17 22.36 4.56
N PHE A 158 -6.24 22.65 3.66
CA PHE A 158 -4.89 22.11 3.72
C PHE A 158 -4.16 22.63 4.96
N GLU A 159 -4.26 23.92 5.28
CA GLU A 159 -3.68 24.47 6.51
C GLU A 159 -4.26 23.83 7.77
N ASP A 160 -5.58 23.63 7.81
CA ASP A 160 -6.26 23.01 8.95
C ASP A 160 -5.85 21.55 9.10
N TYR A 161 -5.75 20.83 7.98
CA TYR A 161 -5.17 19.48 7.95
C TYR A 161 -3.74 19.47 8.47
N GLN A 162 -2.90 20.41 8.02
CA GLN A 162 -1.51 20.52 8.47
C GLN A 162 -1.42 20.78 9.98
N ARG A 163 -2.26 21.67 10.51
CA ARG A 163 -2.34 21.99 11.94
C ARG A 163 -2.80 20.81 12.79
N HIS A 164 -3.57 19.87 12.23
CA HIS A 164 -4.04 18.69 12.94
C HIS A 164 -2.87 17.82 13.40
N VAL A 165 -2.92 17.41 14.66
CA VAL A 165 -1.91 16.56 15.32
C VAL A 165 -2.40 15.11 15.24
N GLY A 166 -1.49 14.17 15.01
CA GLY A 166 -1.82 12.76 14.94
C GLY A 166 -0.75 11.96 14.21
N GLN A 167 -0.89 10.64 14.24
CA GLN A 167 -0.15 9.76 13.35
C GLN A 167 -0.72 9.92 11.95
N GLU A 168 0.15 10.25 11.00
CA GLU A 168 -0.22 10.43 9.60
C GLU A 168 0.00 9.14 8.81
N LEU A 169 -1.00 8.75 8.04
CA LEU A 169 -0.97 7.69 7.05
C LEU A 169 -1.27 8.32 5.70
N VAL A 170 -0.39 8.13 4.72
CA VAL A 170 -0.61 8.59 3.35
C VAL A 170 -0.73 7.37 2.44
N VAL A 171 -1.82 7.32 1.67
CA VAL A 171 -2.05 6.35 0.61
C VAL A 171 -2.16 7.14 -0.69
N SER A 172 -1.51 6.69 -1.76
CA SER A 172 -1.67 7.33 -3.07
C SER A 172 -1.86 6.29 -4.17
N ASP A 173 -2.59 6.67 -5.20
CA ASP A 173 -2.82 5.83 -6.37
C ASP A 173 -3.08 6.64 -7.64
N CYS A 174 -2.74 6.08 -8.81
CA CYS A 174 -2.91 6.73 -10.10
C CYS A 174 -4.14 6.15 -10.83
N VAL A 175 -5.15 6.99 -11.06
CA VAL A 175 -6.42 6.61 -11.69
C VAL A 175 -6.50 7.21 -13.08
N VAL A 176 -6.90 6.40 -14.07
CA VAL A 176 -7.15 6.89 -15.43
C VAL A 176 -8.36 7.82 -15.43
N GLY A 177 -8.17 9.02 -15.95
CA GLY A 177 -9.15 10.10 -15.96
C GLY A 177 -8.50 11.43 -15.58
N SER A 178 -9.14 12.52 -16.00
CA SER A 178 -8.77 13.87 -15.58
C SER A 178 -9.06 14.07 -14.08
N PRO A 179 -8.43 15.05 -13.40
CA PRO A 179 -8.70 15.30 -11.99
C PRO A 179 -10.17 15.55 -11.69
N SER A 180 -10.91 16.13 -12.67
CA SER A 180 -12.35 16.36 -12.55
C SER A 180 -13.16 15.07 -12.56
N GLU A 181 -12.91 14.20 -13.53
CA GLU A 181 -13.60 12.91 -13.64
C GLU A 181 -13.30 12.00 -12.45
N VAL A 182 -12.04 11.94 -12.02
CA VAL A 182 -11.61 11.12 -10.88
C VAL A 182 -12.14 11.68 -9.57
N PHE A 183 -12.25 13.00 -9.44
CA PHE A 183 -12.88 13.65 -8.28
C PHE A 183 -14.36 13.30 -8.17
N ASP A 184 -15.13 13.40 -9.27
CA ASP A 184 -16.56 13.05 -9.26
C ASP A 184 -16.77 11.56 -9.00
N ALA A 185 -15.98 10.70 -9.65
CA ALA A 185 -16.02 9.26 -9.42
C ALA A 185 -15.69 8.92 -7.96
N TRP A 186 -14.75 9.63 -7.32
CA TRP A 186 -14.46 9.45 -5.90
C TRP A 186 -15.66 9.84 -5.03
N LEU A 187 -16.32 10.97 -5.32
CA LEU A 187 -17.53 11.36 -4.57
C LEU A 187 -18.67 10.34 -4.74
N GLU A 188 -18.93 9.89 -5.96
CA GLU A 188 -20.03 8.96 -6.22
C GLU A 188 -19.74 7.56 -5.64
N GLU A 189 -18.61 6.98 -6.02
CA GLU A 189 -18.29 5.58 -5.73
C GLU A 189 -17.67 5.41 -4.35
N VAL A 190 -16.89 6.39 -3.86
CA VAL A 190 -16.23 6.30 -2.54
C VAL A 190 -17.03 7.01 -1.47
N TRP A 191 -17.62 8.18 -1.73
CA TRP A 191 -18.35 8.93 -0.69
C TRP A 191 -19.82 8.51 -0.58
N LEU A 192 -20.60 8.68 -1.64
CA LEU A 192 -22.06 8.53 -1.61
C LEU A 192 -22.48 7.05 -1.56
N ALA A 193 -21.85 6.18 -2.36
CA ALA A 193 -22.14 4.75 -2.33
C ALA A 193 -21.67 4.05 -1.02
N GLY A 194 -20.81 4.72 -0.25
CA GLY A 194 -20.12 4.14 0.91
C GLY A 194 -20.85 4.12 2.24
N GLY A 195 -21.97 4.82 2.33
CA GLY A 195 -22.72 4.95 3.56
C GLY A 195 -24.13 5.44 3.30
N SER A 196 -24.99 5.32 4.30
CA SER A 196 -26.31 5.94 4.23
C SER A 196 -26.18 7.42 4.56
N GLU A 197 -26.80 8.27 3.74
CA GLU A 197 -26.87 9.70 4.02
C GLU A 197 -27.59 9.97 5.36
N LEU A 198 -26.95 10.78 6.20
CA LEU A 198 -27.52 11.30 7.44
C LEU A 198 -27.85 12.80 7.32
N HIS A 199 -27.07 13.52 6.51
CA HIS A 199 -27.28 14.93 6.24
C HIS A 199 -26.83 15.23 4.80
N GLU A 200 -27.70 15.88 4.05
CA GLU A 200 -27.41 16.33 2.69
C GLU A 200 -26.32 17.41 2.70
N GLY A 201 -25.38 17.33 1.76
CA GLY A 201 -24.33 18.33 1.57
C GLY A 201 -24.73 19.42 0.59
N HIS A 202 -23.90 20.44 0.47
CA HIS A 202 -24.15 21.57 -0.42
C HIS A 202 -23.15 21.60 -1.59
N GLY A 203 -23.67 21.85 -2.79
CA GLY A 203 -22.88 22.00 -4.02
C GLY A 203 -22.27 20.68 -4.52
N ARG A 204 -21.48 20.77 -5.60
CA ARG A 204 -20.82 19.61 -6.25
C ARG A 204 -19.93 18.81 -5.29
N GLY A 205 -19.31 19.50 -4.32
CA GLY A 205 -18.42 18.88 -3.33
C GLY A 205 -19.13 18.26 -2.13
N TYR A 206 -20.46 18.38 -2.03
CA TYR A 206 -21.22 17.88 -0.89
C TYR A 206 -20.68 18.40 0.46
N VAL A 207 -20.29 19.67 0.54
CA VAL A 207 -19.75 20.24 1.79
C VAL A 207 -20.83 20.22 2.87
N GLY A 208 -20.46 19.75 4.06
CA GLY A 208 -21.36 19.49 5.18
C GLY A 208 -22.10 18.15 5.11
N HIS A 209 -21.97 17.40 4.01
CA HIS A 209 -22.60 16.07 3.89
C HIS A 209 -22.12 15.17 5.01
N VAL A 210 -23.08 14.54 5.69
CA VAL A 210 -22.80 13.55 6.71
C VAL A 210 -23.30 12.21 6.23
N ARG A 211 -22.41 11.22 6.20
CA ARG A 211 -22.78 9.83 5.94
C ARG A 211 -22.57 8.98 7.18
N GLN A 212 -23.41 7.97 7.33
CA GLN A 212 -23.15 6.85 8.23
C GLN A 212 -22.45 5.75 7.43
N ALA A 213 -21.15 5.64 7.64
CA ALA A 213 -20.38 4.48 7.23
C ALA A 213 -20.70 3.28 8.15
N PRO A 214 -20.53 2.04 7.67
CA PRO A 214 -20.65 0.85 8.49
C PRO A 214 -19.82 0.87 9.78
N LEU A 215 -20.17 -0.04 10.70
CA LEU A 215 -19.67 -0.04 12.09
C LEU A 215 -20.12 1.18 12.91
N GLY A 216 -21.12 1.93 12.43
CA GLY A 216 -21.66 3.11 13.11
C GLY A 216 -20.71 4.31 13.08
N ILE A 217 -19.82 4.34 12.09
CA ILE A 217 -18.92 5.47 11.84
C ILE A 217 -19.74 6.56 11.17
N GLU A 218 -19.57 7.80 11.59
CA GLU A 218 -20.19 8.95 10.93
C GLU A 218 -19.08 9.87 10.43
N GLU A 219 -19.12 10.21 9.14
CA GLU A 219 -18.12 11.02 8.47
C GLU A 219 -18.77 12.26 7.88
N GLU A 220 -18.06 13.39 7.93
CA GLU A 220 -18.54 14.68 7.45
C GLU A 220 -17.52 15.33 6.53
N ILE A 221 -17.94 15.71 5.32
CA ILE A 221 -17.13 16.55 4.44
C ILE A 221 -17.07 17.96 5.03
N LEU A 222 -15.87 18.39 5.40
CA LEU A 222 -15.65 19.71 5.99
C LEU A 222 -15.48 20.78 4.92
N SER A 223 -14.76 20.44 3.87
CA SER A 223 -14.46 21.39 2.82
C SER A 223 -14.00 20.69 1.54
N VAL A 224 -14.09 21.42 0.43
CA VAL A 224 -13.77 20.91 -0.89
C VAL A 224 -13.16 22.01 -1.74
N GLY A 225 -12.00 21.72 -2.30
CA GLY A 225 -11.41 22.45 -3.41
C GLY A 225 -11.82 21.79 -4.73
N LEU A 226 -12.76 22.39 -5.47
CA LEU A 226 -13.29 21.81 -6.70
C LEU A 226 -12.28 21.83 -7.87
N PRO A 227 -12.33 20.84 -8.77
CA PRO A 227 -11.59 20.88 -10.02
C PRO A 227 -12.14 21.95 -10.97
N ILE A 228 -11.26 22.54 -11.78
CA ILE A 228 -11.62 23.56 -12.77
C ILE A 228 -11.94 22.88 -14.10
N ASP A 229 -13.22 22.67 -14.39
CA ASP A 229 -13.65 21.81 -15.50
C ASP A 229 -13.43 22.41 -16.89
N LYS A 230 -13.46 23.75 -17.05
CA LYS A 230 -13.27 24.45 -18.33
C LYS A 230 -12.69 25.86 -18.13
N PRO A 231 -11.88 26.37 -19.09
CA PRO A 231 -11.71 27.81 -19.19
C PRO A 231 -13.10 28.41 -19.44
N VAL A 232 -13.56 29.27 -18.54
CA VAL A 232 -14.66 30.15 -18.88
C VAL A 232 -14.13 31.04 -20.00
N ASP A 233 -14.57 30.81 -21.23
CA ASP A 233 -14.42 31.78 -22.32
C ASP A 233 -15.24 33.01 -21.89
N SER A 234 -14.60 33.88 -21.12
CA SER A 234 -15.19 35.15 -20.70
C SER A 234 -15.23 36.08 -21.90
N ASP A 235 -16.29 35.94 -22.69
CA ASP A 235 -16.76 36.95 -23.62
C ASP A 235 -17.05 38.25 -22.85
N GLY A 236 -16.03 39.11 -22.72
CA GLY A 236 -16.27 40.53 -22.40
C GLY A 236 -15.39 41.22 -21.37
N GLY A 237 -14.38 40.59 -20.78
CA GLY A 237 -13.52 41.31 -19.83
C GLY A 237 -12.19 40.63 -19.57
N ARG A 238 -11.21 40.82 -20.46
CA ARG A 238 -9.84 40.24 -20.44
C ARG A 238 -9.35 39.90 -19.02
N PRO A 239 -9.51 38.66 -18.56
CA PRO A 239 -8.63 38.12 -17.53
C PRO A 239 -7.29 37.88 -18.23
N SER A 240 -6.18 38.33 -17.65
CA SER A 240 -4.88 38.06 -18.24
C SER A 240 -4.70 36.55 -18.44
N LEU A 241 -4.19 36.14 -19.59
CA LEU A 241 -3.91 34.73 -19.92
C LEU A 241 -2.98 34.05 -18.87
N ALA A 242 -2.23 34.88 -18.12
CA ALA A 242 -1.44 34.48 -16.97
C ALA A 242 -2.27 34.15 -15.71
N ALA A 243 -3.39 34.85 -15.45
CA ALA A 243 -4.29 34.55 -14.34
C ALA A 243 -5.05 33.24 -14.57
N ALA A 244 -5.55 33.01 -15.78
CA ALA A 244 -6.23 31.77 -16.15
C ALA A 244 -5.27 30.54 -16.14
N ARG A 245 -3.98 30.75 -16.43
CA ARG A 245 -2.95 29.70 -16.31
C ARG A 245 -2.54 29.41 -14.85
N ARG A 246 -2.55 30.41 -13.97
CA ARG A 246 -2.23 30.23 -12.53
C ARG A 246 -3.33 29.53 -11.74
N ASP A 247 -4.58 29.58 -12.20
CA ASP A 247 -5.68 28.92 -11.46
C ASP A 247 -5.76 27.42 -11.76
N ARG A 248 -5.37 27.00 -12.99
CA ARG A 248 -5.32 25.59 -13.40
C ARG A 248 -4.25 24.75 -12.70
N SER A 249 -3.31 25.37 -12.00
CA SER A 249 -2.31 24.65 -11.21
C SER A 249 -2.79 24.30 -9.80
N LYS A 250 -4.01 24.68 -9.43
CA LYS A 250 -4.54 24.35 -8.12
C LYS A 250 -4.99 22.90 -8.08
N ILE A 251 -4.53 22.19 -7.04
CA ILE A 251 -4.84 20.80 -6.77
C ILE A 251 -6.25 20.73 -6.17
N PRO A 252 -7.22 20.06 -6.83
CA PRO A 252 -8.50 19.74 -6.25
C PRO A 252 -8.31 18.87 -5.01
N SER A 253 -9.15 19.09 -4.00
CA SER A 253 -9.03 18.40 -2.72
C SER A 253 -10.34 18.25 -1.99
N ILE A 254 -10.41 17.26 -1.10
CA ILE A 254 -11.54 17.03 -0.19
C ILE A 254 -10.97 16.85 1.22
N CYS A 255 -11.49 17.62 2.18
CA CYS A 255 -11.18 17.45 3.59
C CYS A 255 -12.41 16.93 4.31
N TYR A 256 -12.26 15.85 5.08
CA TYR A 256 -13.36 15.27 5.84
C TYR A 256 -12.90 14.73 7.19
N LYS A 257 -13.80 14.67 8.16
CA LYS A 257 -13.53 14.14 9.51
C LYS A 257 -14.48 13.02 9.89
N MET A 258 -14.08 12.18 10.84
CA MET A 258 -15.02 11.30 11.54
C MET A 258 -15.67 12.05 12.70
N ARG A 259 -17.00 12.14 12.70
CA ARG A 259 -17.82 12.64 13.82
C ARG A 259 -18.02 11.57 14.89
N LYS A 260 -18.16 10.32 14.47
CA LYS A 260 -18.38 9.16 15.34
C LYS A 260 -17.50 8.02 14.86
N PHE A 261 -16.75 7.43 15.80
CA PHE A 261 -15.76 6.40 15.50
C PHE A 261 -16.33 4.98 15.50
N GLY A 262 -17.62 4.82 15.81
CA GLY A 262 -18.24 3.51 15.88
C GLY A 262 -17.54 2.60 16.87
N LEU A 263 -17.17 1.40 16.42
CA LEU A 263 -16.43 0.40 17.20
C LEU A 263 -14.90 0.54 17.13
N LEU A 264 -14.36 1.53 16.42
CA LEU A 264 -12.92 1.68 16.24
C LEU A 264 -12.27 2.35 17.48
N PRO A 265 -11.13 1.84 17.98
CA PRO A 265 -10.41 2.42 19.13
C PRO A 265 -9.57 3.65 18.73
N MET A 266 -10.11 4.53 17.88
CA MET A 266 -9.46 5.74 17.37
C MET A 266 -10.23 6.98 17.79
N GLN A 267 -9.54 8.11 17.87
CA GLN A 267 -10.14 9.43 18.08
C GLN A 267 -9.48 10.46 17.15
N ASN A 268 -10.12 11.61 16.96
CA ASN A 268 -9.60 12.75 16.21
C ASN A 268 -9.07 12.39 14.82
N HIS A 269 -9.92 11.80 13.98
CA HIS A 269 -9.61 11.46 12.58
C HIS A 269 -9.90 12.63 11.65
N LEU A 270 -8.88 13.08 10.92
CA LEU A 270 -8.99 14.05 9.84
C LEU A 270 -8.30 13.51 8.60
N ALA A 271 -8.99 13.52 7.48
CA ALA A 271 -8.48 13.06 6.21
C ALA A 271 -8.51 14.17 5.16
N PHE A 272 -7.51 14.13 4.29
CA PHE A 272 -7.30 15.08 3.21
C PHE A 272 -6.96 14.32 1.93
N VAL A 273 -7.86 14.40 0.95
CA VAL A 273 -7.73 13.74 -0.36
C VAL A 273 -7.35 14.79 -1.38
N GLN A 274 -6.36 14.49 -2.23
CA GLN A 274 -5.82 15.37 -3.27
C GLN A 274 -5.93 14.67 -4.62
N PHE A 275 -6.24 15.40 -5.68
CA PHE A 275 -6.40 14.86 -7.03
C PHE A 275 -5.40 15.53 -7.98
N VAL A 276 -4.18 15.01 -8.04
CA VAL A 276 -3.07 15.64 -8.77
C VAL A 276 -3.07 15.17 -10.22
N ASP A 277 -3.14 16.11 -11.17
CA ASP A 277 -2.95 15.79 -12.58
C ASP A 277 -1.52 15.29 -12.82
N VAL A 278 -1.38 14.09 -13.38
CA VAL A 278 -0.08 13.46 -13.69
C VAL A 278 0.07 13.12 -15.17
N ALA A 279 -0.83 13.61 -16.04
CA ALA A 279 -0.66 13.47 -17.48
C ALA A 279 0.58 14.27 -17.94
N ALA A 280 1.60 13.60 -18.51
CA ALA A 280 2.81 14.29 -18.98
C ALA A 280 2.54 15.22 -20.17
N SER A 281 1.51 14.96 -20.97
CA SER A 281 1.16 15.82 -22.09
C SER A 281 -0.35 15.86 -22.35
N PRO A 282 -0.85 16.91 -23.04
CA PRO A 282 -2.25 16.98 -23.48
C PRO A 282 -2.68 15.83 -24.40
N GLU A 283 -1.72 15.10 -24.98
CA GLU A 283 -1.93 14.01 -25.93
C GLU A 283 -1.88 12.63 -25.23
N SER A 284 -1.46 12.58 -23.97
CA SER A 284 -1.42 11.35 -23.17
C SER A 284 -2.80 11.01 -22.61
N THR A 285 -3.04 9.72 -22.33
CA THR A 285 -4.24 9.29 -21.61
C THR A 285 -4.30 10.05 -20.28
N PRO A 286 -5.37 10.81 -19.99
CA PRO A 286 -5.48 11.53 -18.73
C PRO A 286 -5.31 10.59 -17.55
N ALA A 287 -4.52 11.00 -16.57
CA ALA A 287 -4.28 10.23 -15.36
C ALA A 287 -4.17 11.18 -14.17
N THR A 288 -4.76 10.78 -13.06
CA THR A 288 -4.82 11.56 -11.82
C THR A 288 -4.25 10.73 -10.68
N LEU A 289 -3.22 11.27 -10.02
CA LEU A 289 -2.71 10.74 -8.77
C LEU A 289 -3.60 11.21 -7.62
N VAL A 290 -4.39 10.29 -7.08
CA VAL A 290 -5.19 10.49 -5.87
C VAL A 290 -4.30 10.27 -4.66
N ILE A 291 -4.10 11.27 -3.81
CA ILE A 291 -3.34 11.17 -2.57
C ILE A 291 -4.30 11.34 -1.40
N TRP A 292 -4.51 10.29 -0.64
CA TRP A 292 -5.34 10.25 0.54
C TRP A 292 -4.47 10.21 1.79
N SER A 293 -4.39 11.35 2.46
CA SER A 293 -3.67 11.51 3.72
C SER A 293 -4.64 11.48 4.89
N LEU A 294 -4.29 10.78 5.94
CA LEU A 294 -5.11 10.53 7.10
C LEU A 294 -4.31 10.79 8.38
N LYS A 295 -4.79 11.68 9.25
CA LYS A 295 -4.26 11.85 10.61
C LYS A 295 -5.23 11.28 11.63
N THR A 296 -4.70 10.45 12.53
CA THR A 296 -5.47 9.85 13.63
C THR A 296 -4.73 9.95 14.96
N GLU A 297 -5.48 10.01 16.05
CA GLU A 297 -4.95 9.82 17.40
C GLU A 297 -5.44 8.49 17.96
N PRO A 298 -4.55 7.63 18.48
CA PRO A 298 -4.98 6.44 19.19
C PRO A 298 -5.68 6.84 20.48
N THR A 299 -6.79 6.17 20.81
CA THR A 299 -7.46 6.35 22.10
C THR A 299 -6.56 5.92 23.25
N ALA A 300 -6.82 6.40 24.47
CA ALA A 300 -6.12 5.94 25.68
C ALA A 300 -6.20 4.40 25.85
N LEU A 301 -7.31 3.78 25.42
CA LEU A 301 -7.45 2.33 25.38
C LEU A 301 -6.54 1.69 24.32
N GLY A 302 -6.48 2.27 23.10
CA GLY A 302 -5.55 1.83 22.05
C GLY A 302 -4.08 1.96 22.48
N GLN A 303 -3.72 3.03 23.19
CA GLN A 303 -2.40 3.20 23.79
C GLN A 303 -2.12 2.14 24.86
N TYR A 304 -3.11 1.79 25.69
CA TYR A 304 -2.99 0.80 26.76
C TYR A 304 -2.85 -0.64 26.23
N VAL A 305 -3.59 -0.98 25.16
CA VAL A 305 -3.46 -2.26 24.45
C VAL A 305 -2.06 -2.38 23.83
N ASN A 306 -1.51 -1.29 23.28
CA ASN A 306 -0.14 -1.28 22.75
C ASN A 306 0.95 -1.32 23.84
N ALA A 307 0.69 -0.75 25.03
CA ALA A 307 1.69 -0.65 26.11
C ALA A 307 1.84 -1.92 26.96
N LYS A 308 0.77 -2.73 27.11
CA LYS A 308 0.80 -3.95 27.95
C LYS A 308 1.27 -5.20 27.24
N SER A 309 1.50 -5.13 25.93
CA SER A 309 1.87 -6.27 25.12
C SER A 309 3.40 -6.44 25.05
N SER A 310 4.07 -6.56 26.21
CA SER A 310 5.53 -6.74 26.31
C SER A 310 6.03 -8.10 25.77
N THR A 311 5.13 -8.94 25.24
CA THR A 311 5.43 -10.20 24.53
C THR A 311 4.53 -10.44 23.32
N SER A 312 3.74 -9.47 22.85
CA SER A 312 3.03 -9.56 21.57
C SER A 312 3.03 -8.21 20.87
N VAL A 313 3.75 -8.11 19.76
CA VAL A 313 3.82 -6.89 18.96
C VAL A 313 2.45 -6.65 18.30
N PHE A 314 1.63 -5.81 18.93
CA PHE A 314 0.58 -5.04 18.26
C PHE A 314 1.07 -3.59 18.15
N THR A 315 2.18 -3.37 17.46
CA THR A 315 2.30 -2.12 16.70
C THR A 315 1.37 -2.26 15.50
N PRO A 316 0.56 -1.25 15.14
CA PRO A 316 -0.10 -1.26 13.84
C PRO A 316 1.01 -1.03 12.80
N THR A 317 1.76 -2.08 12.48
CA THR A 317 2.67 -2.13 11.35
C THR A 317 1.81 -2.28 10.10
N ILE A 318 1.05 -1.24 9.78
CA ILE A 318 0.27 -1.13 8.57
C ILE A 318 1.26 -0.79 7.46
N SER A 319 1.65 -1.81 6.70
CA SER A 319 2.47 -1.65 5.51
C SER A 319 1.61 -1.78 4.26
N LEU A 320 0.88 -0.71 3.91
CA LEU A 320 0.04 -0.61 2.71
C LEU A 320 0.76 0.19 1.61
N PRO A 321 1.37 -0.47 0.61
CA PRO A 321 1.45 0.13 -0.72
C PRO A 321 1.08 -0.93 -1.76
N CYS A 322 -0.22 -1.09 -2.02
CA CYS A 322 -0.69 -1.68 -3.27
C CYS A 322 -2.20 -1.52 -3.43
N LEU A 323 -2.58 -0.98 -4.59
CA LEU A 323 -3.83 -1.21 -5.32
C LEU A 323 -5.02 -0.33 -4.94
N ILE A 324 -5.59 0.33 -5.94
CA ILE A 324 -7.01 0.55 -6.19
C ILE A 324 -7.20 0.67 -7.73
N PHE A 325 -8.12 -0.14 -8.28
CA PHE A 325 -8.56 -0.21 -9.68
C PHE A 325 -7.67 -0.89 -10.71
N ASN A 326 -7.81 -2.22 -10.75
CA ASN A 326 -7.85 -2.96 -12.00
C ASN A 326 -9.30 -3.43 -12.20
N GLN A 327 -10.06 -2.79 -13.10
CA GLN A 327 -11.27 -3.37 -13.66
C GLN A 327 -11.10 -3.50 -15.17
N SER A 328 -11.48 -4.67 -15.67
CA SER A 328 -11.55 -5.09 -17.07
C SER A 328 -10.25 -5.48 -17.77
N THR A 329 -9.80 -6.71 -17.46
CA THR A 329 -9.43 -7.65 -18.52
C THR A 329 -10.30 -8.90 -18.40
N SER A 330 -11.56 -8.80 -18.85
CA SER A 330 -12.32 -9.97 -19.29
C SER A 330 -11.73 -10.49 -20.60
N GLY A 331 -10.48 -10.96 -20.55
CA GLY A 331 -9.92 -11.84 -21.55
C GLY A 331 -10.25 -13.26 -21.11
N ILE A 332 -11.20 -13.90 -21.78
CA ILE A 332 -11.42 -15.34 -21.68
C ILE A 332 -10.11 -16.00 -22.11
N ALA A 333 -9.25 -16.29 -21.14
CA ALA A 333 -8.10 -17.14 -21.34
C ALA A 333 -8.64 -18.56 -21.43
N ILE A 334 -8.69 -19.10 -22.66
CA ILE A 334 -8.85 -20.54 -22.88
C ILE A 334 -7.59 -21.18 -22.30
N PHE A 335 -7.64 -21.57 -21.03
CA PHE A 335 -6.58 -22.38 -20.43
C PHE A 335 -6.57 -23.73 -21.15
N PRO A 336 -5.43 -24.19 -21.68
CA PRO A 336 -5.36 -25.52 -22.24
C PRO A 336 -5.70 -26.54 -21.14
N SER A 337 -6.53 -27.53 -21.45
CA SER A 337 -7.01 -28.57 -20.51
C SER A 337 -5.89 -29.37 -19.82
N THR A 338 -4.63 -29.12 -20.17
CA THR A 338 -3.43 -29.81 -19.68
C THR A 338 -2.92 -29.31 -18.32
N MET A 339 -3.39 -28.17 -17.81
CA MET A 339 -2.93 -27.65 -16.51
C MET A 339 -3.63 -28.31 -15.31
N ALA A 340 -4.92 -28.64 -15.44
CA ALA A 340 -5.70 -29.28 -14.38
C ALA A 340 -5.21 -30.69 -14.06
N ASP A 341 -4.74 -31.43 -15.07
CA ASP A 341 -4.22 -32.80 -14.96
C ASP A 341 -3.00 -32.92 -14.02
N ARG A 342 -2.33 -31.80 -13.74
CA ARG A 342 -1.20 -31.74 -12.82
C ARG A 342 -1.61 -31.75 -11.35
N TYR A 343 -2.89 -31.57 -11.03
CA TYR A 343 -3.37 -31.52 -9.64
C TYR A 343 -3.97 -32.86 -9.22
N VAL A 344 -3.84 -33.20 -7.94
CA VAL A 344 -4.56 -34.34 -7.37
C VAL A 344 -6.08 -34.06 -7.38
N ASP A 345 -6.47 -32.82 -7.08
CA ASP A 345 -7.85 -32.33 -7.18
C ASP A 345 -7.99 -31.36 -8.36
N ALA A 346 -8.01 -31.92 -9.58
CA ALA A 346 -8.16 -31.18 -10.83
C ALA A 346 -9.45 -30.34 -10.86
N ALA A 347 -10.57 -30.91 -10.41
CA ALA A 347 -11.85 -30.21 -10.33
C ALA A 347 -11.82 -29.02 -9.35
N GLY A 348 -11.12 -29.17 -8.22
CA GLY A 348 -10.87 -28.08 -7.28
C GLY A 348 -10.05 -26.95 -7.90
N PHE A 349 -9.02 -27.28 -8.69
CA PHE A 349 -8.23 -26.28 -9.42
C PHE A 349 -9.08 -25.55 -10.46
N ASP A 350 -9.80 -26.27 -11.32
CA ASP A 350 -10.64 -25.67 -12.37
C ASP A 350 -11.66 -24.71 -11.76
N ALA A 351 -12.34 -25.14 -10.71
CA ALA A 351 -13.33 -24.31 -10.04
C ALA A 351 -12.72 -23.09 -9.31
N TYR A 352 -11.44 -23.14 -8.90
CA TYR A 352 -10.71 -21.94 -8.47
C TYR A 352 -10.36 -21.03 -9.66
N ALA A 353 -9.90 -21.60 -10.77
CA ALA A 353 -9.52 -20.85 -11.97
C ALA A 353 -10.71 -20.07 -12.57
N GLU A 354 -11.89 -20.69 -12.58
CA GLU A 354 -13.15 -20.08 -13.03
C GLU A 354 -13.72 -19.02 -12.08
N SER A 355 -13.28 -19.00 -10.82
CA SER A 355 -13.75 -18.00 -9.86
C SER A 355 -13.20 -16.61 -10.22
N ASP A 356 -14.02 -15.58 -10.11
CA ASP A 356 -13.62 -14.18 -10.31
C ASP A 356 -13.09 -13.56 -9.00
N GLY A 357 -12.53 -12.36 -9.09
CA GLY A 357 -12.13 -11.56 -7.94
C GLY A 357 -10.67 -11.11 -7.99
N GLN A 358 -10.33 -10.23 -7.06
CA GLN A 358 -8.99 -9.70 -6.92
C GLN A 358 -8.07 -10.77 -6.35
N GLU A 359 -7.00 -11.10 -7.08
CA GLU A 359 -6.07 -12.15 -6.65
C GLU A 359 -5.03 -11.63 -5.65
N LEU A 360 -4.79 -12.42 -4.63
CA LEU A 360 -3.74 -12.30 -3.62
C LEU A 360 -2.95 -13.60 -3.63
N ALA A 361 -1.69 -13.53 -4.07
CA ALA A 361 -0.77 -14.66 -4.07
C ALA A 361 0.31 -14.49 -2.99
N LEU A 362 0.55 -15.56 -2.23
CA LEU A 362 1.67 -15.68 -1.30
C LEU A 362 2.39 -16.99 -1.54
N THR A 363 3.71 -16.99 -1.35
CA THR A 363 4.54 -18.18 -1.53
C THR A 363 5.53 -18.30 -0.40
N GLN A 364 5.78 -19.52 0.07
CA GLN A 364 6.79 -19.81 1.08
C GLN A 364 7.45 -21.15 0.80
N LEU A 365 8.78 -21.15 0.69
CA LEU A 365 9.57 -22.38 0.60
C LEU A 365 9.81 -22.93 2.02
N VAL A 366 9.57 -24.22 2.22
CA VAL A 366 9.78 -24.92 3.50
C VAL A 366 10.69 -26.13 3.30
N SER A 367 11.54 -26.41 4.29
CA SER A 367 12.48 -27.55 4.29
C SER A 367 11.80 -28.84 4.75
N ALA A 368 10.77 -29.25 4.02
CA ALA A 368 9.95 -30.42 4.32
C ALA A 368 9.52 -31.15 3.05
N SER A 369 9.17 -32.43 3.19
CA SER A 369 8.49 -33.18 2.14
C SER A 369 7.10 -32.59 1.87
N VAL A 370 6.52 -32.92 0.71
CA VAL A 370 5.17 -32.46 0.35
C VAL A 370 4.13 -32.95 1.36
N GLU A 371 4.28 -34.19 1.84
CA GLU A 371 3.38 -34.77 2.86
C GLU A 371 3.47 -34.01 4.18
N ASP A 372 4.69 -33.78 4.67
CA ASP A 372 4.90 -33.07 5.94
C ASP A 372 4.43 -31.62 5.86
N ALA A 373 4.67 -30.94 4.74
CA ALA A 373 4.22 -29.56 4.52
C ALA A 373 2.68 -29.47 4.46
N TYR A 374 2.02 -30.41 3.77
CA TYR A 374 0.56 -30.49 3.70
C TYR A 374 -0.06 -30.72 5.09
N ASP A 375 0.43 -31.71 5.83
CA ASP A 375 -0.08 -32.03 7.16
C ASP A 375 0.23 -30.91 8.18
N ALA A 376 1.38 -30.24 8.04
CA ALA A 376 1.71 -29.07 8.86
C ALA A 376 0.77 -27.89 8.59
N TRP A 377 0.43 -27.61 7.32
CA TRP A 377 -0.56 -26.58 7.00
C TRP A 377 -1.93 -26.93 7.61
N LEU A 378 -2.43 -28.16 7.43
CA LEU A 378 -3.71 -28.55 8.05
C LEU A 378 -3.66 -28.46 9.58
N ARG A 379 -2.59 -28.93 10.22
CA ARG A 379 -2.49 -28.96 11.68
C ARG A 379 -2.28 -27.59 12.30
N MET A 380 -1.34 -26.81 11.77
CA MET A 380 -0.92 -25.54 12.37
C MET A 380 -1.82 -24.39 11.94
N GLU A 381 -2.19 -24.36 10.66
CA GLU A 381 -3.01 -23.30 10.12
C GLU A 381 -4.48 -23.66 10.21
N TRP A 382 -4.96 -24.75 9.58
CA TRP A 382 -6.40 -25.02 9.50
C TRP A 382 -7.04 -25.38 10.86
N VAL A 383 -6.50 -26.40 11.53
CA VAL A 383 -7.02 -26.92 12.81
C VAL A 383 -6.48 -26.12 13.99
N GLY A 384 -5.22 -25.67 13.90
CA GLY A 384 -4.53 -24.95 14.97
C GLY A 384 -5.06 -23.53 15.18
N ARG A 385 -5.66 -22.92 14.15
CA ARG A 385 -6.29 -21.60 14.25
C ARG A 385 -7.81 -21.69 14.16
N GLY A 386 -8.47 -21.23 15.21
CA GLY A 386 -9.92 -21.12 15.28
C GLY A 386 -10.61 -22.29 15.97
N SER A 387 -11.91 -22.15 16.18
CA SER A 387 -12.76 -23.18 16.77
C SER A 387 -13.48 -23.96 15.68
N THR A 388 -13.47 -25.28 15.77
CA THR A 388 -14.23 -26.15 14.85
C THR A 388 -15.73 -25.95 15.05
N LEU A 389 -16.44 -25.60 13.97
CA LEU A 389 -17.91 -25.51 13.92
C LEU A 389 -18.52 -26.81 13.39
N LYS A 390 -17.89 -27.41 12.39
CA LYS A 390 -18.29 -28.70 11.81
C LYS A 390 -17.03 -29.50 11.47
N PRO A 391 -16.91 -30.78 11.89
CA PRO A 391 -15.81 -31.62 11.45
C PRO A 391 -15.90 -31.86 9.93
N GLY A 392 -14.74 -32.08 9.30
CA GLY A 392 -14.65 -32.50 7.90
C GLY A 392 -14.30 -33.97 7.77
N GLU A 393 -14.20 -34.43 6.53
CA GLU A 393 -13.98 -35.83 6.18
C GLU A 393 -12.62 -36.05 5.50
N GLY A 394 -12.02 -37.21 5.78
CA GLY A 394 -10.74 -37.62 5.19
C GLY A 394 -9.53 -36.81 5.64
N ARG A 395 -8.36 -37.10 5.05
CA ARG A 395 -7.09 -36.40 5.35
C ARG A 395 -7.17 -34.91 5.03
N GLY A 396 -7.85 -34.54 3.94
CA GLY A 396 -8.03 -33.14 3.53
C GLY A 396 -9.12 -32.37 4.27
N LEU A 397 -9.81 -33.00 5.24
CA LEU A 397 -10.87 -32.39 6.04
C LEU A 397 -11.97 -31.71 5.20
N VAL A 398 -12.38 -32.34 4.09
CA VAL A 398 -13.37 -31.77 3.18
C VAL A 398 -14.69 -31.53 3.92
N GLY A 399 -15.27 -30.34 3.74
CA GLY A 399 -16.49 -29.92 4.42
C GLY A 399 -16.29 -29.42 5.85
N HIS A 400 -15.07 -29.46 6.41
CA HIS A 400 -14.74 -28.88 7.71
C HIS A 400 -15.07 -27.39 7.72
N ARG A 401 -15.77 -26.93 8.77
CA ARG A 401 -16.07 -25.52 9.01
C ARG A 401 -15.40 -25.07 10.29
N ARG A 402 -14.75 -23.91 10.23
CA ARG A 402 -14.11 -23.27 11.39
C ARG A 402 -14.54 -21.81 11.53
N LEU A 403 -14.48 -21.33 12.77
CA LEU A 403 -14.57 -19.92 13.11
C LEU A 403 -13.18 -19.44 13.51
N VAL A 404 -12.62 -18.51 12.74
CA VAL A 404 -11.34 -17.88 13.06
C VAL A 404 -11.56 -16.52 13.72
N SER A 405 -10.47 -15.83 14.05
CA SER A 405 -10.52 -14.50 14.67
C SER A 405 -11.42 -13.54 13.89
N LEU A 406 -11.99 -12.57 14.61
CA LEU A 406 -12.90 -11.55 14.06
C LEU A 406 -14.22 -12.11 13.50
N GLY A 407 -14.60 -13.33 13.89
CA GLY A 407 -15.89 -13.91 13.50
C GLY A 407 -15.95 -14.35 12.04
N VAL A 408 -14.80 -14.52 11.39
CA VAL A 408 -14.71 -15.03 10.02
C VAL A 408 -14.95 -16.53 10.04
N GLU A 409 -15.90 -16.98 9.22
CA GLU A 409 -16.24 -18.39 9.11
C GLU A 409 -15.69 -18.96 7.80
N GLU A 410 -14.92 -20.04 7.87
CA GLU A 410 -14.25 -20.64 6.72
C GLU A 410 -14.67 -22.10 6.55
N GLN A 411 -14.64 -22.59 5.30
CA GLN A 411 -14.97 -23.97 4.96
C GLN A 411 -14.04 -24.55 3.88
N ILE A 412 -13.51 -25.75 4.11
CA ILE A 412 -12.85 -26.53 3.04
C ILE A 412 -13.91 -27.06 2.08
N LEU A 413 -13.78 -26.68 0.81
CA LEU A 413 -14.69 -27.07 -0.27
C LEU A 413 -14.26 -28.38 -0.93
N SER A 414 -12.97 -28.51 -1.20
CA SER A 414 -12.37 -29.69 -1.81
C SER A 414 -10.89 -29.78 -1.45
N ALA A 415 -10.32 -30.98 -1.57
CA ALA A 415 -8.91 -31.20 -1.28
C ALA A 415 -8.38 -32.41 -2.08
N GLY A 416 -7.19 -32.25 -2.64
CA GLY A 416 -6.39 -33.32 -3.21
C GLY A 416 -5.20 -33.59 -2.29
N PRO A 417 -5.32 -34.49 -1.29
CA PRO A 417 -4.20 -34.80 -0.40
C PRO A 417 -3.07 -35.50 -1.16
N PRO A 418 -1.83 -35.48 -0.63
CA PRO A 418 -0.72 -36.23 -1.22
C PRO A 418 -1.05 -37.71 -1.37
N ASP A 419 -0.86 -38.26 -2.57
CA ASP A 419 -1.18 -39.65 -2.94
C ASP A 419 0.05 -40.45 -3.42
N GLY A 420 1.24 -39.87 -3.28
CA GLY A 420 2.51 -40.43 -3.75
C GLY A 420 2.79 -40.26 -5.26
N SER A 421 1.89 -39.63 -6.01
CA SER A 421 2.15 -39.23 -7.40
C SER A 421 2.92 -37.91 -7.51
N ASP A 422 3.44 -37.60 -8.69
CA ASP A 422 4.08 -36.31 -8.99
C ASP A 422 3.08 -35.15 -9.18
N ARG A 423 1.78 -35.41 -8.95
CA ARG A 423 0.73 -34.40 -9.05
C ARG A 423 0.75 -33.49 -7.82
N ILE A 424 0.36 -32.24 -8.02
CA ILE A 424 0.35 -31.18 -7.01
C ILE A 424 -0.83 -31.41 -6.05
N PRO A 425 -0.57 -31.69 -4.76
CA PRO A 425 -1.60 -31.71 -3.75
C PRO A 425 -2.11 -30.30 -3.50
N SER A 426 -3.40 -30.18 -3.20
CA SER A 426 -4.05 -28.88 -3.01
C SER A 426 -5.20 -28.93 -2.02
N VAL A 427 -5.54 -27.77 -1.47
CA VAL A 427 -6.73 -27.56 -0.63
C VAL A 427 -7.44 -26.30 -1.12
N ARG A 428 -8.73 -26.42 -1.45
CA ARG A 428 -9.58 -25.29 -1.80
C ARG A 428 -10.55 -25.00 -0.66
N TYR A 429 -10.62 -23.76 -0.24
CA TYR A 429 -11.54 -23.32 0.81
C TYR A 429 -12.18 -21.97 0.50
N SER A 430 -13.27 -21.63 1.19
CA SER A 430 -13.93 -20.33 1.07
C SER A 430 -14.29 -19.73 2.41
N ILE A 431 -14.45 -18.41 2.44
CA ILE A 431 -15.02 -17.70 3.59
C ILE A 431 -16.55 -17.68 3.41
N ARG A 432 -17.26 -18.31 4.34
CA ARG A 432 -18.73 -18.34 4.39
C ARG A 432 -19.34 -17.13 5.07
N LYS A 433 -18.61 -16.54 6.03
CA LYS A 433 -18.97 -15.27 6.68
C LYS A 433 -17.72 -14.43 6.80
N SER A 434 -17.72 -13.26 6.15
CA SER A 434 -16.53 -12.42 6.02
C SER A 434 -16.23 -11.57 7.25
N GLY A 435 -17.13 -11.50 8.23
CA GLY A 435 -16.93 -10.68 9.42
C GLY A 435 -16.57 -9.23 9.04
N PRO A 436 -15.52 -8.63 9.63
CA PRO A 436 -15.10 -7.27 9.29
C PRO A 436 -14.34 -7.15 7.97
N LEU A 437 -14.07 -8.25 7.25
CA LEU A 437 -13.40 -8.19 5.95
C LEU A 437 -14.33 -7.69 4.82
N LEU A 438 -15.64 -7.64 5.09
CA LEU A 438 -16.68 -7.11 4.19
C LEU A 438 -16.58 -7.65 2.76
N LEU A 439 -16.25 -8.93 2.62
CA LEU A 439 -16.19 -9.63 1.33
C LEU A 439 -17.57 -10.18 0.98
N SER A 440 -17.97 -10.06 -0.28
CA SER A 440 -19.15 -10.74 -0.84
C SER A 440 -18.81 -12.17 -1.26
N ASP A 441 -17.60 -12.39 -1.76
CA ASP A 441 -17.08 -13.71 -2.09
C ASP A 441 -15.58 -13.82 -1.79
N HIS A 442 -15.14 -15.05 -1.52
CA HIS A 442 -13.74 -15.38 -1.32
C HIS A 442 -13.54 -16.86 -1.57
N VAL A 443 -12.57 -17.17 -2.43
CA VAL A 443 -12.06 -18.52 -2.62
C VAL A 443 -10.55 -18.52 -2.53
N ALA A 444 -9.99 -19.53 -1.89
CA ALA A 444 -8.55 -19.71 -1.82
C ALA A 444 -8.17 -21.12 -2.24
N LEU A 445 -6.99 -21.22 -2.84
CA LEU A 445 -6.34 -22.45 -3.24
C LEU A 445 -4.93 -22.48 -2.66
N VAL A 446 -4.66 -23.49 -1.84
CA VAL A 446 -3.34 -23.78 -1.29
C VAL A 446 -2.75 -24.95 -2.06
N GLN A 447 -1.53 -24.81 -2.54
CA GLN A 447 -0.83 -25.78 -3.38
C GLN A 447 0.51 -26.14 -2.77
N PHE A 448 0.90 -27.40 -2.88
CA PHE A 448 2.14 -27.92 -2.30
C PHE A 448 3.00 -28.50 -3.42
N VAL A 449 4.01 -27.75 -3.85
CA VAL A 449 4.83 -28.11 -5.02
C VAL A 449 6.20 -28.58 -4.55
N ALA A 450 6.57 -29.82 -4.88
CA ALA A 450 7.91 -30.33 -4.60
C ALA A 450 8.98 -29.53 -5.36
N ASP A 451 10.06 -29.17 -4.69
CA ASP A 451 11.26 -28.67 -5.35
C ASP A 451 12.05 -29.87 -5.91
N SER A 452 11.88 -30.13 -7.21
CA SER A 452 12.57 -31.23 -7.89
C SER A 452 14.09 -31.08 -7.95
N THR A 453 14.63 -29.90 -7.60
CA THR A 453 16.07 -29.66 -7.54
C THR A 453 16.67 -30.00 -6.17
N ALA A 454 15.83 -30.16 -5.15
CA ALA A 454 16.27 -30.49 -3.80
C ALA A 454 16.73 -31.97 -3.70
N PRO A 455 17.82 -32.27 -2.98
CA PRO A 455 18.23 -33.65 -2.74
C PRO A 455 17.15 -34.44 -2.00
N PRO A 456 16.94 -35.74 -2.29
CA PRO A 456 15.96 -36.57 -1.57
C PRO A 456 16.19 -36.63 -0.06
N SER A 457 17.42 -36.41 0.41
CA SER A 457 17.77 -36.35 1.84
C SER A 457 17.38 -35.03 2.52
N GLN A 458 17.09 -33.99 1.75
CA GLN A 458 16.71 -32.65 2.21
C GLN A 458 15.57 -32.11 1.34
N PRO A 459 14.39 -32.75 1.37
CA PRO A 459 13.28 -32.35 0.53
C PRO A 459 12.85 -30.92 0.87
N LYS A 460 12.47 -30.16 -0.17
CA LYS A 460 11.90 -28.83 -0.03
C LYS A 460 10.55 -28.79 -0.74
N THR A 461 9.62 -28.04 -0.17
CA THR A 461 8.28 -27.85 -0.72
C THR A 461 7.97 -26.36 -0.79
N LEU A 462 7.53 -25.90 -1.95
CA LEU A 462 6.98 -24.57 -2.13
C LEU A 462 5.48 -24.62 -1.83
N ILE A 463 5.06 -23.90 -0.79
CA ILE A 463 3.65 -23.68 -0.48
C ILE A 463 3.20 -22.43 -1.23
N LEU A 464 2.27 -22.56 -2.18
CA LEU A 464 1.63 -21.43 -2.84
C LEU A 464 0.22 -21.27 -2.26
N TRP A 465 -0.11 -20.06 -1.83
CA TRP A 465 -1.41 -19.73 -1.26
C TRP A 465 -2.00 -18.58 -2.04
N ASN A 466 -2.92 -18.93 -2.94
CA ASN A 466 -3.61 -17.97 -3.78
C ASN A 466 -5.04 -17.78 -3.28
N SER A 467 -5.50 -16.55 -3.21
CA SER A 467 -6.85 -16.19 -2.79
C SER A 467 -7.44 -15.22 -3.79
N LYS A 468 -8.68 -15.44 -4.23
CA LYS A 468 -9.47 -14.49 -5.00
C LYS A 468 -10.53 -13.90 -4.08
N LEU A 469 -10.57 -12.58 -4.03
CA LEU A 469 -11.44 -11.83 -3.14
C LEU A 469 -12.35 -10.92 -3.95
N THR A 470 -13.65 -11.00 -3.68
CA THR A 470 -14.62 -10.05 -4.19
C THR A 470 -15.10 -9.20 -3.03
N PRO A 471 -14.73 -7.92 -2.97
CA PRO A 471 -15.25 -7.03 -1.94
C PRO A 471 -16.77 -6.91 -2.11
N SER A 472 -17.51 -6.88 -1.02
CA SER A 472 -18.93 -6.52 -1.08
C SER A 472 -19.05 -5.06 -1.54
N THR A 473 -20.22 -4.61 -2.00
CA THR A 473 -20.45 -3.18 -2.31
C THR A 473 -19.96 -2.29 -1.16
N VAL A 474 -20.28 -2.67 0.07
CA VAL A 474 -19.86 -1.98 1.28
C VAL A 474 -18.34 -2.06 1.51
N GLY A 475 -17.74 -3.23 1.27
CA GLY A 475 -16.29 -3.44 1.37
C GLY A 475 -15.50 -2.72 0.29
N SER A 476 -16.02 -2.64 -0.94
CA SER A 476 -15.44 -1.85 -2.03
C SER A 476 -15.33 -0.40 -1.63
N VAL A 477 -16.30 0.14 -0.89
CA VAL A 477 -16.21 1.53 -0.49
C VAL A 477 -15.38 1.73 0.78
N LEU A 478 -15.66 0.97 1.83
CA LEU A 478 -14.98 1.14 3.12
C LEU A 478 -13.53 0.69 3.13
N LEU A 479 -13.21 -0.31 2.33
CA LEU A 479 -11.91 -0.96 2.34
C LEU A 479 -11.11 -0.64 1.08
N CYS A 480 -11.39 0.53 0.48
CA CYS A 480 -10.66 1.10 -0.65
C CYS A 480 -10.58 0.13 -1.83
N GLY A 481 -11.73 -0.32 -2.33
CA GLY A 481 -11.83 -1.34 -3.37
C GLY A 481 -11.41 -2.73 -2.90
N GLY A 482 -11.49 -3.04 -1.59
CA GLY A 482 -11.02 -4.31 -1.01
C GLY A 482 -9.54 -4.37 -0.67
N SER A 483 -8.78 -3.31 -0.90
CA SER A 483 -7.34 -3.27 -0.63
C SER A 483 -7.01 -3.39 0.84
N ILE A 484 -7.84 -2.85 1.75
CA ILE A 484 -7.63 -3.07 3.19
C ILE A 484 -7.89 -4.54 3.54
N SER A 485 -8.93 -5.18 2.99
CA SER A 485 -9.19 -6.61 3.21
C SER A 485 -8.02 -7.47 2.72
N ARG A 486 -7.48 -7.16 1.53
CA ARG A 486 -6.32 -7.85 0.95
C ARG A 486 -5.07 -7.66 1.79
N LEU A 487 -4.83 -6.46 2.33
CA LEU A 487 -3.71 -6.25 3.24
C LEU A 487 -3.85 -7.08 4.51
N VAL A 488 -5.01 -6.99 5.18
CA VAL A 488 -5.26 -7.74 6.42
C VAL A 488 -5.05 -9.23 6.17
N LEU A 489 -5.63 -9.77 5.10
CA LEU A 489 -5.43 -11.17 4.71
C LEU A 489 -3.97 -11.46 4.38
N ARG A 490 -3.29 -10.63 3.58
CA ARG A 490 -1.86 -10.82 3.25
C ARG A 490 -1.01 -10.89 4.51
N SER A 491 -1.20 -10.00 5.47
CA SER A 491 -0.46 -10.01 6.74
C SER A 491 -0.71 -11.28 7.56
N VAL A 492 -1.97 -11.70 7.67
CA VAL A 492 -2.35 -12.92 8.41
C VAL A 492 -1.78 -14.17 7.74
N LEU A 493 -1.93 -14.28 6.42
CA LEU A 493 -1.45 -15.42 5.64
C LEU A 493 0.08 -15.49 5.59
N SER A 494 0.77 -14.35 5.42
CA SER A 494 2.23 -14.28 5.47
C SER A 494 2.78 -14.76 6.81
N ARG A 495 2.20 -14.27 7.91
CA ARG A 495 2.60 -14.71 9.25
C ARG A 495 2.39 -16.22 9.43
N SER A 496 1.30 -16.74 8.92
CA SER A 496 0.98 -18.16 9.02
C SER A 496 1.97 -19.03 8.24
N LEU A 497 2.33 -18.62 7.03
CA LEU A 497 3.37 -19.28 6.24
C LEU A 497 4.75 -19.22 6.91
N GLN A 498 5.10 -18.09 7.52
CA GLN A 498 6.35 -17.95 8.30
C GLN A 498 6.37 -18.89 9.51
N GLU A 499 5.26 -19.01 10.25
CA GLU A 499 5.15 -19.92 11.39
C GLU A 499 5.25 -21.40 10.95
N ILE A 500 4.70 -21.77 9.79
CA ILE A 500 4.87 -23.11 9.20
C ILE A 500 6.34 -23.33 8.80
N ALA A 501 6.97 -22.36 8.12
CA ALA A 501 8.38 -22.47 7.72
C ALA A 501 9.31 -22.63 8.94
N ALA A 502 9.03 -21.91 10.04
CA ALA A 502 9.78 -22.01 11.28
C ALA A 502 9.67 -23.38 11.96
N ALA A 503 8.62 -24.16 11.69
CA ALA A 503 8.50 -25.54 12.19
C ALA A 503 9.47 -26.53 11.51
N PHE A 504 10.09 -26.13 10.39
CA PHE A 504 11.03 -26.93 9.61
C PHE A 504 12.40 -26.24 9.52
N PRO A 505 13.16 -26.18 10.63
CA PRO A 505 14.47 -25.56 10.63
C PRO A 505 15.39 -26.23 9.61
N GLN A 506 16.13 -25.42 8.85
CA GLN A 506 17.19 -25.91 7.96
C GLN A 506 18.24 -26.62 8.82
N LYS A 507 18.41 -27.93 8.58
CA LYS A 507 19.48 -28.74 9.20
C LYS A 507 20.75 -28.67 8.38
#